data_AF-A0A8D2MPC6-F1
#
_entry.id   AF-A0A8D2MPC6-F1
#
_cell.length_a   1.000
_cell.length_b   1.000
_cell.length_c   1.000
_cell.angle_alpha   90.00
_cell.angle_beta   90.00
_cell.angle_gamma   90.00
#
_symmetry.space_group_name_H-M   'P 1'
#
loop_
_entity.id
_entity.type
_entity.pdbx_description
1 polymer ?
#
loop_
_entity_poly.entity_id
_entity_poly.type
_entity_poly.pdbx_seq_one_letter_code
_entity_poly.pdbx_strand_id
1 'polypeptide(L)'
;MALARAVGRAGERAGSGRAGAHPDIPRPDIPRPDAAALSAGAAAALALLWLLVCAPGDAGCHPLTVADLFDRVIRHSGRIHSLSTALYAELEKHFPPRDNELGRPARKCHTSGMLTPNGKEYAQKIPREELTHVILKLLQAWKEPLSHFNQHIEHHQELPDDSLSKAKQISNMVHELKTGVEKVTEKMQSMGIISNSLNGMASSEDTGLSISNEANMMSDSDFIHCFRRDSNKVQSYLKILKCRIMPENSC
;
A
#
# COMPACT_ATOMS: atom_id res chain seq x y z
N MET A 1 -38.34 25.28 29.52
CA MET A 1 -38.49 26.69 29.11
C MET A 1 -37.30 26.99 28.22
N ALA A 2 -37.46 27.10 26.89
CA ALA A 2 -37.89 28.32 26.20
C ALA A 2 -36.97 29.51 26.55
N LEU A 3 -36.40 30.31 25.66
CA LEU A 3 -36.53 30.45 24.21
C LEU A 3 -35.38 31.40 23.78
N ALA A 4 -35.07 31.40 22.49
CA ALA A 4 -34.22 32.38 21.81
C ALA A 4 -34.68 33.85 21.98
N ARG A 5 -33.75 34.80 21.77
CA ARG A 5 -34.00 36.19 21.32
C ARG A 5 -32.74 36.70 20.58
N ALA A 6 -32.77 36.88 19.26
CA ALA A 6 -33.30 38.04 18.51
C ALA A 6 -32.53 39.32 18.87
N VAL A 7 -31.61 39.78 18.01
CA VAL A 7 -31.81 40.61 16.80
C VAL A 7 -32.50 41.94 17.08
N GLY A 8 -31.74 43.02 16.81
CA GLY A 8 -32.22 44.21 16.11
C GLY A 8 -32.51 45.43 16.98
N ARG A 9 -31.73 46.50 16.78
CA ARG A 9 -32.34 47.79 16.41
C ARG A 9 -31.35 48.76 15.77
N ALA A 10 -31.88 49.41 14.75
CA ALA A 10 -31.29 50.48 13.97
C ALA A 10 -31.38 51.84 14.68
N GLY A 11 -30.62 52.80 14.14
CA GLY A 11 -30.79 54.25 14.30
C GLY A 11 -29.47 54.95 13.94
N GLU A 12 -29.39 56.10 13.33
CA GLU A 12 -30.32 56.92 12.54
C GLU A 12 -29.45 58.00 11.86
N ARG A 13 -29.81 58.36 10.63
CA ARG A 13 -29.61 59.64 9.93
C ARG A 13 -28.68 60.74 10.50
N ALA A 14 -27.78 61.21 9.62
CA ALA A 14 -27.85 62.51 8.91
C ALA A 14 -26.56 63.36 8.98
N GLY A 15 -26.22 63.99 7.85
CA GLY A 15 -25.59 65.33 7.88
C GLY A 15 -24.27 65.50 7.15
N SER A 16 -24.37 65.82 5.85
CA SER A 16 -23.66 66.88 5.10
C SER A 16 -22.28 67.36 5.60
N GLY A 17 -21.25 67.19 4.76
CA GLY A 17 -19.95 67.85 4.89
C GLY A 17 -19.18 67.86 3.56
N ARG A 18 -18.99 69.05 3.00
CA ARG A 18 -18.31 69.37 1.73
C ARG A 18 -16.79 69.18 1.90
N ALA A 19 -16.12 68.43 1.03
CA ALA A 19 -14.66 68.32 1.00
C ALA A 19 -14.13 68.47 -0.44
N GLY A 20 -13.12 69.32 -0.59
CA GLY A 20 -12.58 69.82 -1.85
C GLY A 20 -11.75 68.82 -2.64
N ALA A 21 -11.54 69.14 -3.91
CA ALA A 21 -10.77 68.38 -4.87
C ALA A 21 -9.28 68.29 -4.48
N HIS A 22 -8.75 67.06 -4.48
CA HIS A 22 -7.32 66.75 -4.38
C HIS A 22 -6.84 66.31 -5.77
N PRO A 23 -5.67 66.76 -6.28
CA PRO A 23 -5.22 66.37 -7.62
C PRO A 23 -4.69 64.93 -7.62
N ASP A 24 -5.11 64.16 -8.63
CA ASP A 24 -4.67 62.78 -8.89
C ASP A 24 -3.17 62.72 -9.23
N ILE A 25 -2.41 61.91 -8.49
CA ILE A 25 -1.04 61.52 -8.82
C ILE A 25 -1.10 60.20 -9.61
N PRO A 26 -0.53 60.08 -10.83
CA PRO A 26 -0.52 58.82 -11.56
C PRO A 26 0.33 57.77 -10.84
N ARG A 27 -0.21 56.56 -10.63
CA ARG A 27 0.60 55.40 -10.21
C ARG A 27 1.47 54.93 -11.39
N PRO A 28 2.74 54.55 -11.18
CA PRO A 28 3.54 53.93 -12.22
C PRO A 28 3.03 52.52 -12.52
N ASP A 29 2.80 52.23 -13.79
CA ASP A 29 2.49 50.89 -14.29
C ASP A 29 3.73 50.00 -14.18
N ILE A 30 3.68 49.03 -13.28
CA ILE A 30 4.67 47.95 -13.20
C ILE A 30 4.23 46.87 -14.19
N PRO A 31 5.04 46.52 -15.21
CA PRO A 31 4.69 45.45 -16.14
C PRO A 31 4.54 44.13 -15.38
N ARG A 32 3.38 43.46 -15.51
CA ARG A 32 3.24 42.09 -15.04
C ARG A 32 4.09 41.18 -15.93
N PRO A 33 4.95 40.32 -15.36
CA PRO A 33 5.71 39.38 -16.18
C PRO A 33 4.76 38.40 -16.89
N ASP A 34 5.04 38.15 -18.17
CA ASP A 34 4.24 37.27 -19.01
C ASP A 34 4.18 35.85 -18.42
N ALA A 35 2.95 35.34 -18.20
CA ALA A 35 2.71 34.00 -17.66
C ALA A 35 3.37 32.89 -18.50
N ALA A 36 3.57 33.13 -19.80
CA ALA A 36 4.29 32.23 -20.71
C ALA A 36 5.78 32.13 -20.37
N ALA A 37 6.42 33.23 -19.96
CA ALA A 37 7.82 33.24 -19.56
C ALA A 37 8.04 32.59 -18.19
N LEU A 38 7.08 32.75 -17.26
CA LEU A 38 7.05 32.05 -15.97
C LEU A 38 6.86 30.53 -16.13
N SER A 39 5.98 30.11 -17.06
CA SER A 39 5.74 28.71 -17.41
C SER A 39 6.95 28.05 -18.06
N ALA A 40 7.58 28.74 -19.02
CA ALA A 40 8.82 28.29 -19.66
C ALA A 40 9.99 28.20 -18.67
N GLY A 41 10.10 29.17 -17.74
CA GLY A 41 11.09 29.18 -16.67
C GLY A 41 10.92 28.00 -15.70
N ALA A 42 9.69 27.64 -15.35
CA ALA A 42 9.41 26.48 -14.49
C ALA A 42 9.72 25.16 -15.19
N ALA A 43 9.36 25.01 -16.47
CA ALA A 43 9.70 23.83 -17.26
C ALA A 43 11.22 23.66 -17.45
N ALA A 44 11.93 24.76 -17.70
CA ALA A 44 13.39 24.77 -17.81
C ALA A 44 14.08 24.45 -16.47
N ALA A 45 13.58 24.99 -15.35
CA ALA A 45 14.09 24.68 -14.01
C ALA A 45 13.86 23.20 -13.66
N LEU A 46 12.69 22.64 -13.98
CA LEU A 46 12.42 21.21 -13.81
C LEU A 46 13.33 20.37 -14.70
N ALA A 47 13.50 20.71 -15.98
CA ALA A 47 14.41 19.99 -16.88
C ALA A 47 15.87 20.02 -16.40
N LEU A 48 16.34 21.17 -15.88
CA LEU A 48 17.66 21.29 -15.27
C LEU A 48 17.77 20.48 -13.98
N LEU A 49 16.73 20.44 -13.13
CA LEU A 49 16.69 19.60 -11.93
C LEU A 49 16.75 18.11 -12.29
N TRP A 50 16.01 17.69 -13.33
CA TRP A 50 16.03 16.34 -13.87
C TRP A 50 17.41 15.96 -14.42
N LEU A 51 18.09 16.88 -15.12
CA LEU A 51 19.46 16.68 -15.61
C LEU A 51 20.51 16.65 -14.49
N LEU A 52 20.30 17.41 -13.41
CA LEU A 52 21.14 17.38 -12.21
C LEU A 52 20.96 16.09 -11.40
N VAL A 53 19.74 15.57 -11.33
CA VAL A 53 19.43 14.30 -10.64
C VAL A 53 19.84 13.08 -11.47
N CYS A 54 19.76 13.19 -12.80
CA CYS A 54 20.09 12.12 -13.74
C CYS A 54 20.92 12.66 -14.91
N ALA A 55 22.25 12.67 -14.73
CA ALA A 55 23.18 12.99 -15.81
C ALA A 55 23.12 11.90 -16.90
N PRO A 56 23.05 12.27 -18.20
CA PRO A 56 23.11 11.30 -19.29
C PRO A 56 24.48 10.61 -19.28
N GLY A 57 24.54 9.35 -18.84
CA GLY A 57 25.77 8.56 -18.78
C GLY A 57 26.10 7.97 -17.41
N ASP A 58 25.37 8.32 -16.35
CA ASP A 58 25.52 7.65 -15.06
C ASP A 58 24.62 6.40 -14.99
N ALA A 59 25.21 5.28 -14.58
CA ALA A 59 24.51 4.00 -14.48
C ALA A 59 23.36 4.01 -13.44
N GLY A 60 23.27 5.07 -12.63
CA GLY A 60 22.31 5.22 -11.53
C GLY A 60 20.90 5.68 -11.91
N CYS A 61 20.67 6.15 -13.14
CA CYS A 61 19.41 6.82 -13.52
C CYS A 61 18.66 6.16 -14.68
N HIS A 62 18.65 4.83 -14.71
CA HIS A 62 17.82 4.10 -15.66
C HIS A 62 16.35 4.15 -15.22
N PRO A 63 15.41 4.52 -16.12
CA PRO A 63 13.99 4.43 -15.84
C PRO A 63 13.65 3.00 -15.42
N LEU A 64 13.05 2.82 -14.23
CA LEU A 64 12.69 1.50 -13.75
C LEU A 64 11.73 0.82 -14.72
N THR A 65 12.13 -0.34 -15.22
CA THR A 65 11.29 -1.17 -16.07
C THR A 65 10.26 -1.92 -15.22
N VAL A 66 9.20 -2.44 -15.86
CA VAL A 66 8.25 -3.32 -15.18
C VAL A 66 8.95 -4.58 -14.63
N ALA A 67 9.96 -5.10 -15.33
CA ALA A 67 10.78 -6.21 -14.85
C ALA A 67 11.47 -5.88 -13.52
N ASP A 68 12.14 -4.73 -13.44
CA ASP A 68 12.88 -4.31 -12.25
C ASP A 68 11.95 -4.17 -11.04
N LEU A 69 10.75 -3.62 -11.26
CA LEU A 69 9.74 -3.50 -10.21
C LEU A 69 9.26 -4.89 -9.76
N PHE A 70 8.99 -5.81 -10.69
CA PHE A 70 8.65 -7.19 -10.37
C PHE A 70 9.76 -7.87 -9.55
N ASP A 71 11.02 -7.74 -9.95
CA ASP A 71 12.15 -8.34 -9.24
C ASP A 71 12.28 -7.84 -7.81
N ARG A 72 12.02 -6.54 -7.59
CA ARG A 72 11.99 -5.95 -6.25
C ARG A 72 10.87 -6.55 -5.40
N VAL A 73 9.63 -6.59 -5.89
CA VAL A 73 8.50 -7.11 -5.11
C VAL A 73 8.54 -8.63 -4.92
N ILE A 74 9.10 -9.39 -5.88
CA ILE A 74 9.30 -10.84 -5.75
C ILE A 74 10.38 -11.14 -4.71
N ARG A 75 11.48 -10.39 -4.70
CA ARG A 75 12.50 -10.51 -3.65
C ARG A 75 11.95 -10.14 -2.28
N HIS A 76 11.18 -9.05 -2.19
CA HIS A 76 10.59 -8.58 -0.93
C HIS A 76 9.57 -9.58 -0.37
N SER A 77 8.66 -10.10 -1.21
CA SER A 77 7.72 -11.17 -0.82
C SER A 77 8.42 -12.47 -0.45
N GLY A 78 9.51 -12.83 -1.13
CA GLY A 78 10.32 -14.00 -0.76
C GLY A 78 10.97 -13.88 0.61
N ARG A 79 11.45 -12.69 0.97
CA ARG A 79 11.99 -12.44 2.32
C ARG A 79 10.90 -12.52 3.38
N ILE A 80 9.71 -11.95 3.13
CA ILE A 80 8.54 -12.09 4.03
C ILE A 80 8.18 -13.56 4.25
N HIS A 81 8.09 -14.35 3.18
CA HIS A 81 7.77 -15.78 3.27
C HIS A 81 8.85 -16.58 4.03
N SER A 82 10.13 -16.23 3.83
CA SER A 82 11.23 -16.87 4.56
C SER A 82 11.18 -16.54 6.05
N LEU A 83 10.94 -15.27 6.40
CA LEU A 83 10.78 -14.83 7.79
C LEU A 83 9.58 -15.49 8.46
N SER A 84 8.43 -15.59 7.78
CA SER A 84 7.24 -16.26 8.33
C SER A 84 7.44 -17.75 8.54
N THR A 85 8.20 -18.40 7.65
CA THR A 85 8.58 -19.81 7.80
C THR A 85 9.51 -20.02 9.00
N ALA A 86 10.52 -19.15 9.16
CA ALA A 86 11.42 -19.20 10.30
C ALA A 86 10.70 -18.93 11.61
N LEU A 87 9.84 -17.90 11.66
CA LEU A 87 9.05 -17.57 12.84
C LEU A 87 8.10 -18.71 13.22
N TYR A 88 7.40 -19.30 12.24
CA TYR A 88 6.55 -20.47 12.50
C TYR A 88 7.34 -21.64 13.12
N ALA A 89 8.54 -21.93 12.61
CA ALA A 89 9.39 -22.99 13.16
C ALA A 89 9.82 -22.70 14.60
N GLU A 90 10.06 -21.43 14.97
CA GLU A 90 10.37 -21.05 16.35
C GLU A 90 9.16 -21.17 17.27
N LEU A 91 7.97 -20.75 16.83
CA LEU A 91 6.74 -20.90 17.63
C LEU A 91 6.41 -22.36 17.89
N GLU A 92 6.55 -23.26 16.90
CA GLU A 92 6.26 -24.69 17.10
C GLU A 92 7.24 -25.37 18.08
N LYS A 93 8.47 -24.85 18.23
CA LYS A 93 9.41 -25.34 19.25
C LYS A 93 9.01 -24.95 20.66
N HIS A 94 8.50 -23.72 20.84
CA HIS A 94 8.11 -23.19 22.15
C HIS A 94 6.68 -23.62 22.54
N PHE A 95 5.82 -23.83 21.55
CA PHE A 95 4.42 -24.21 21.72
C PHE A 95 4.10 -25.43 20.84
N PRO A 96 4.67 -26.61 21.15
CA PRO A 96 4.40 -27.81 20.36
C PRO A 96 2.91 -28.18 20.44
N PRO A 97 2.32 -28.68 19.34
CA PRO A 97 0.98 -29.23 19.39
C PRO A 97 0.92 -30.35 20.42
N ARG A 98 -0.12 -30.41 21.26
CA ARG A 98 -0.29 -31.53 22.21
C ARG A 98 -0.53 -32.83 21.42
N ASP A 99 0.09 -33.93 21.84
CA ASP A 99 0.19 -35.25 21.16
C ASP A 99 -1.14 -36.02 20.88
N ASN A 100 -2.27 -35.32 20.73
CA ASN A 100 -3.60 -35.91 20.58
C ASN A 100 -4.30 -35.47 19.28
N GLU A 101 -3.57 -34.95 18.29
CA GLU A 101 -4.13 -34.23 17.12
C GLU A 101 -4.32 -35.08 15.85
N LEU A 102 -4.57 -36.38 15.97
CA LEU A 102 -5.17 -37.17 14.88
C LEU A 102 -6.65 -36.78 14.74
N GLY A 103 -6.90 -35.61 14.17
CA GLY A 103 -8.27 -35.09 13.98
C GLY A 103 -8.43 -33.58 14.12
N ARG A 104 -7.34 -32.78 14.22
CA ARG A 104 -7.47 -31.32 14.23
C ARG A 104 -8.16 -30.88 12.93
N PRO A 105 -9.28 -30.13 12.99
CA PRO A 105 -9.86 -29.52 11.81
C PRO A 105 -8.79 -28.73 11.06
N ALA A 106 -8.85 -28.72 9.72
CA ALA A 106 -7.93 -27.93 8.92
C ALA A 106 -7.84 -26.50 9.49
N ARG A 107 -6.62 -26.03 9.79
CA ARG A 107 -6.38 -24.72 10.42
C ARG A 107 -7.14 -23.64 9.62
N LYS A 108 -8.18 -23.06 10.24
CA LYS A 108 -9.10 -22.12 9.59
C LYS A 108 -8.46 -20.73 9.59
N CYS A 109 -7.99 -20.30 8.44
CA CYS A 109 -7.48 -18.94 8.25
C CYS A 109 -8.62 -17.99 7.88
N HIS A 110 -8.56 -16.73 8.34
CA HIS A 110 -9.54 -15.69 8.01
C HIS A 110 -9.65 -15.42 6.50
N THR A 111 -8.56 -15.62 5.76
CA THR A 111 -8.54 -15.49 4.30
C THR A 111 -9.16 -16.68 3.54
N SER A 112 -9.63 -17.72 4.23
CA SER A 112 -10.15 -18.94 3.57
C SER A 112 -11.43 -18.67 2.75
N GLY A 113 -12.20 -17.63 3.10
CA GLY A 113 -13.36 -17.20 2.32
C GLY A 113 -13.00 -16.39 1.06
N MET A 114 -11.73 -15.99 0.89
CA MET A 114 -11.31 -15.26 -0.30
C MET A 114 -11.18 -16.21 -1.50
N LEU A 115 -11.72 -15.79 -2.65
CA LEU A 115 -11.55 -16.49 -3.92
C LEU A 115 -10.09 -16.38 -4.37
N THR A 116 -9.26 -17.30 -3.87
CA THR A 116 -7.85 -17.39 -4.22
C THR A 116 -7.62 -18.62 -5.08
N PRO A 117 -6.90 -18.49 -6.22
CA PRO A 117 -6.58 -19.64 -7.04
C PRO A 117 -5.72 -20.67 -6.29
N ASN A 118 -6.26 -21.86 -6.03
CA ASN A 118 -5.48 -22.93 -5.42
C ASN A 118 -4.69 -23.68 -6.49
N GLY A 119 -3.36 -23.70 -6.32
CA GLY A 119 -2.45 -24.40 -7.23
C GLY A 119 -1.97 -23.55 -8.42
N LYS A 120 -0.79 -23.92 -8.93
CA LYS A 120 -0.09 -23.19 -10.01
C LYS A 120 -0.91 -23.16 -11.30
N GLU A 121 -1.55 -24.28 -11.65
CA GLU A 121 -2.30 -24.42 -12.91
C GLU A 121 -3.52 -23.49 -12.97
N TYR A 122 -4.30 -23.41 -11.88
CA TYR A 122 -5.47 -22.55 -11.85
C TYR A 122 -5.07 -21.08 -11.75
N ALA A 123 -4.02 -20.77 -10.95
CA ALA A 123 -3.44 -19.44 -10.93
C ALA A 123 -3.07 -18.99 -12.34
N GLN A 124 -2.42 -19.84 -13.15
CA GLN A 124 -2.03 -19.59 -14.55
C GLN A 124 -3.18 -19.24 -15.52
N LYS A 125 -4.43 -19.57 -15.18
CA LYS A 125 -5.60 -19.33 -16.04
C LYS A 125 -6.35 -18.04 -15.72
N ILE A 126 -6.11 -17.44 -14.55
CA ILE A 126 -6.80 -16.22 -14.12
C ILE A 126 -6.27 -14.98 -14.86
N PRO A 127 -7.13 -14.02 -15.26
CA PRO A 127 -6.72 -12.75 -15.87
C PRO A 127 -5.65 -11.99 -15.05
N ARG A 128 -4.78 -11.24 -15.73
CA ARG A 128 -3.68 -10.51 -15.07
C ARG A 128 -4.20 -9.53 -14.02
N GLU A 129 -5.27 -8.80 -14.36
CA GLU A 129 -5.97 -7.86 -13.49
C GLU A 129 -6.50 -8.55 -12.25
N GLU A 130 -7.23 -9.65 -12.41
CA GLU A 130 -7.82 -10.38 -11.31
C GLU A 130 -6.75 -10.98 -10.40
N LEU A 131 -5.65 -11.51 -10.96
CA LEU A 131 -4.53 -12.03 -10.17
C LEU A 131 -3.85 -10.92 -9.37
N THR A 132 -3.60 -9.75 -9.99
CA THR A 132 -3.08 -8.56 -9.30
C THR A 132 -4.00 -8.13 -8.16
N HIS A 133 -5.32 -8.12 -8.40
CA HIS A 133 -6.31 -7.76 -7.39
C HIS A 133 -6.30 -8.72 -6.21
N VAL A 134 -6.23 -10.03 -6.46
CA VAL A 134 -6.13 -11.04 -5.40
C VAL A 134 -4.87 -10.85 -4.56
N ILE A 135 -3.72 -10.53 -5.17
CA ILE A 135 -2.48 -10.22 -4.45
C ILE A 135 -2.69 -9.03 -3.50
N LEU A 136 -3.23 -7.92 -4.01
CA LEU A 136 -3.47 -6.71 -3.22
C LEU A 136 -4.46 -6.96 -2.08
N LYS A 137 -5.53 -7.70 -2.34
CA LYS A 137 -6.51 -8.08 -1.31
C LYS A 137 -5.89 -8.94 -0.21
N LEU A 138 -5.04 -9.91 -0.54
CA LEU A 138 -4.33 -10.72 0.45
C LEU A 138 -3.43 -9.84 1.32
N LEU A 139 -2.64 -8.96 0.72
CA LEU A 139 -1.76 -8.06 1.47
C LEU A 139 -2.55 -7.11 2.36
N GLN A 140 -3.67 -6.58 1.89
CA GLN A 140 -4.57 -5.73 2.68
C GLN A 140 -5.18 -6.49 3.87
N ALA A 141 -5.64 -7.72 3.65
CA ALA A 141 -6.25 -8.57 4.68
C ALA A 141 -5.28 -8.94 5.83
N TRP A 142 -3.98 -8.80 5.61
CA TRP A 142 -2.95 -9.09 6.61
C TRP A 142 -2.36 -7.85 7.28
N LYS A 143 -2.62 -6.63 6.78
CA LYS A 143 -2.01 -5.40 7.29
C LYS A 143 -2.31 -5.17 8.78
N GLU A 144 -3.59 -5.05 9.14
CA GLU A 144 -3.99 -4.84 10.54
C GLU A 144 -3.71 -6.06 11.43
N PRO A 145 -4.03 -7.30 11.01
CA PRO A 145 -3.74 -8.47 11.83
C PRO A 145 -2.26 -8.59 12.21
N LEU A 146 -1.33 -8.28 11.30
CA LEU A 146 0.11 -8.30 11.60
C LEU A 146 0.56 -7.17 12.52
N SER A 147 -0.09 -6.00 12.43
CA SER A 147 0.15 -4.89 13.36
C SER A 147 -0.22 -5.32 14.78
N HIS A 148 -1.42 -5.87 14.96
CA HIS A 148 -1.89 -6.37 16.25
C HIS A 148 -1.06 -7.53 16.77
N PHE A 149 -0.73 -8.51 15.92
CA PHE A 149 0.11 -9.63 16.30
C PHE A 149 1.50 -9.18 16.78
N ASN A 150 2.11 -8.20 16.12
CA ASN A 150 3.39 -7.64 16.57
C ASN A 150 3.26 -7.00 17.97
N GLN A 151 2.23 -6.21 18.21
CA GLN A 151 1.98 -5.59 19.52
C GLN A 151 1.72 -6.64 20.62
N HIS A 152 0.98 -7.70 20.28
CA HIS A 152 0.69 -8.81 21.18
C HIS A 152 1.96 -9.58 21.56
N ILE A 153 2.74 -10.01 20.57
CA ILE A 153 3.87 -10.91 20.77
C ILE A 153 5.07 -10.21 21.44
N GLU A 154 5.20 -8.88 21.31
CA GLU A 154 6.22 -8.07 22.00
C GLU A 154 6.18 -8.21 23.54
N HIS A 155 5.04 -8.65 24.10
CA HIS A 155 4.89 -8.86 25.55
C HIS A 155 5.08 -10.32 25.98
N HIS A 156 5.41 -11.22 25.07
CA HIS A 156 5.53 -12.65 25.34
C HIS A 156 6.90 -13.00 25.93
N GLN A 157 6.96 -13.20 27.25
CA GLN A 157 8.23 -13.41 27.98
C GLN A 157 8.97 -14.71 27.61
N GLU A 158 8.27 -15.67 27.01
CA GLU A 158 8.82 -16.99 26.65
C GLU A 158 9.48 -17.04 25.26
N LEU A 159 9.37 -15.98 24.45
CA LEU A 159 9.91 -15.96 23.09
C LEU A 159 11.28 -15.25 23.04
N PRO A 160 12.23 -15.78 22.26
CA PRO A 160 13.52 -15.12 22.09
C PRO A 160 13.38 -13.81 21.30
N ASP A 161 14.25 -12.83 21.59
CA ASP A 161 14.30 -11.52 20.91
C ASP A 161 14.34 -11.63 19.38
N ASP A 162 15.01 -12.67 18.88
CA ASP A 162 15.09 -12.96 17.45
C ASP A 162 13.71 -13.30 16.84
N SER A 163 12.81 -13.96 17.57
CA SER A 163 11.42 -14.20 17.13
C SER A 163 10.61 -12.91 17.13
N LEU A 164 10.76 -12.07 18.16
CA LEU A 164 10.10 -10.76 18.25
C LEU A 164 10.54 -9.85 17.09
N SER A 165 11.85 -9.81 16.81
CA SER A 165 12.42 -9.06 15.69
C SER A 165 11.86 -9.52 14.33
N LYS A 166 11.65 -10.83 14.13
CA LYS A 166 11.03 -11.34 12.90
C LYS A 166 9.58 -10.90 12.77
N ALA A 167 8.78 -10.97 13.84
CA ALA A 167 7.38 -10.54 13.82
C ALA A 167 7.27 -9.06 13.42
N LYS A 168 8.12 -8.22 14.01
CA LYS A 168 8.21 -6.79 13.68
C LYS A 168 8.63 -6.53 12.24
N GLN A 169 9.66 -7.22 11.76
CA GLN A 169 10.10 -7.11 10.37
C GLN A 169 8.99 -7.49 9.40
N ILE A 170 8.29 -8.61 9.64
CA ILE A 170 7.17 -9.05 8.81
C ILE A 170 6.07 -7.98 8.76
N SER A 171 5.68 -7.45 9.93
CA SER A 171 4.62 -6.44 10.05
C SER A 171 4.93 -5.19 9.20
N ASN A 172 6.16 -4.67 9.30
CA ASN A 172 6.60 -3.51 8.51
C ASN A 172 6.67 -3.83 7.00
N MET A 173 7.27 -4.98 6.66
CA MET A 173 7.54 -5.32 5.27
C MET A 173 6.27 -5.58 4.45
N VAL A 174 5.17 -6.06 5.06
CA VAL A 174 3.92 -6.31 4.33
C VAL A 174 3.30 -5.02 3.81
N HIS A 175 3.40 -3.93 4.57
CA HIS A 175 2.92 -2.62 4.10
C HIS A 175 3.73 -2.14 2.88
N GLU A 176 5.06 -2.22 2.97
CA GLU A 176 5.97 -1.88 1.87
C GLU A 176 5.75 -2.75 0.64
N LEU A 177 5.47 -4.06 0.83
CA LEU A 177 5.15 -4.97 -0.27
C LEU A 177 3.88 -4.53 -0.99
N LYS A 178 2.82 -4.21 -0.24
CA LYS A 178 1.56 -3.73 -0.84
C LYS A 178 1.79 -2.50 -1.70
N THR A 179 2.49 -1.50 -1.17
CA THR A 179 2.84 -0.28 -1.92
C THR A 179 3.72 -0.59 -3.13
N GLY A 180 4.66 -1.55 -3.02
CA GLY A 180 5.45 -2.01 -4.14
C GLY A 180 4.60 -2.62 -5.26
N VAL A 181 3.60 -3.43 -4.91
CA VAL A 181 2.67 -4.05 -5.88
C VAL A 181 1.72 -3.01 -6.48
N GLU A 182 1.27 -2.01 -5.73
CA GLU A 182 0.51 -0.87 -6.25
C GLU A 182 1.32 -0.13 -7.33
N LYS A 183 2.60 0.17 -7.08
CA LYS A 183 3.50 0.79 -8.07
C LYS A 183 3.74 -0.06 -9.32
N VAL A 184 3.86 -1.38 -9.16
CA VAL A 184 3.90 -2.31 -10.31
C VAL A 184 2.62 -2.19 -11.13
N THR A 185 1.47 -2.15 -10.46
CA THR A 185 0.14 -2.05 -11.09
C THR A 185 0.00 -0.74 -11.86
N GLU A 186 0.36 0.39 -11.25
CA GLU A 186 0.37 1.71 -11.89
C GLU A 186 1.26 1.75 -13.13
N LYS A 187 2.47 1.18 -13.04
CA LYS A 187 3.39 1.10 -14.17
C LYS A 187 2.80 0.23 -15.29
N MET A 188 2.21 -0.92 -14.97
CA MET A 188 1.54 -1.79 -15.94
C MET A 188 0.36 -1.09 -16.63
N GLN A 189 -0.45 -0.32 -15.90
CA GLN A 189 -1.54 0.49 -16.43
C GLN A 189 -1.02 1.57 -17.40
N SER A 190 0.04 2.29 -17.01
CA SER A 190 0.66 3.33 -17.84
C SER A 190 1.21 2.80 -19.18
N MET A 191 1.54 1.51 -19.23
CA MET A 191 2.04 0.82 -20.42
C MET A 191 0.95 0.07 -21.19
N GLY A 192 -0.32 0.13 -20.74
CA GLY A 192 -1.44 -0.58 -21.35
C GLY A 192 -1.39 -2.10 -21.20
N ILE A 193 -0.60 -2.63 -20.25
CA ILE A 193 -0.48 -4.08 -19.99
C ILE A 193 -1.73 -4.62 -19.30
N ILE A 194 -2.36 -3.78 -18.47
CA ILE A 194 -3.64 -4.05 -17.78
C ILE A 194 -4.55 -2.83 -17.84
N SER A 195 -5.85 -3.05 -17.69
CA SER A 195 -6.84 -1.96 -17.67
C SER A 195 -6.83 -1.14 -16.38
N ASN A 196 -7.40 0.08 -16.44
CA ASN A 196 -7.58 0.96 -15.28
C ASN A 196 -8.70 0.50 -14.31
N SER A 197 -9.38 -0.62 -14.57
CA SER A 197 -10.55 -1.04 -13.77
C SER A 197 -10.21 -1.40 -12.32
N LEU A 198 -8.93 -1.66 -12.03
CA LEU A 198 -8.45 -1.98 -10.68
C LEU A 198 -8.59 -0.82 -9.69
N ASN A 199 -8.62 0.42 -10.17
CA ASN A 199 -8.71 1.61 -9.31
C ASN A 199 -10.05 1.69 -8.56
N GLY A 200 -11.13 1.14 -9.11
CA GLY A 200 -12.44 1.05 -8.44
C GLY A 200 -12.58 -0.16 -7.53
N MET A 201 -11.77 -1.21 -7.73
CA MET A 201 -11.89 -2.49 -7.01
C MET A 201 -11.16 -2.48 -5.66
N ALA A 202 -10.17 -1.60 -5.48
CA ALA A 202 -9.43 -1.42 -4.24
C ALA A 202 -10.25 -0.74 -3.12
N SER A 203 -11.40 -0.14 -3.44
CA SER A 203 -12.23 0.65 -2.52
C SER A 203 -13.18 -0.17 -1.63
N SER A 204 -13.30 -1.48 -1.79
CA SER A 204 -14.13 -2.31 -0.90
C SER A 204 -13.41 -2.59 0.41
N GLU A 205 -13.30 -1.58 1.26
CA GLU A 205 -12.68 -1.67 2.60
C GLU A 205 -13.51 -2.54 3.57
N ASP A 206 -14.84 -2.61 3.38
CA ASP A 206 -15.78 -3.27 4.29
C ASP A 206 -15.54 -4.79 4.43
N THR A 207 -15.21 -5.47 3.33
CA THR A 207 -14.85 -6.90 3.37
C THR A 207 -13.50 -7.14 4.07
N GLY A 208 -12.57 -6.17 4.01
CA GLY A 208 -11.26 -6.27 4.63
C GLY A 208 -11.31 -6.20 6.16
N LEU A 209 -12.23 -5.39 6.70
CA LEU A 209 -12.41 -5.21 8.15
C LEU A 209 -12.95 -6.49 8.82
N SER A 210 -14.00 -7.09 8.25
CA SER A 210 -14.56 -8.35 8.79
C SER A 210 -13.54 -9.49 8.75
N ILE A 211 -12.78 -9.60 7.66
CA ILE A 211 -11.69 -10.58 7.51
C ILE A 211 -10.63 -10.32 8.60
N SER A 212 -10.20 -9.08 8.81
CA SER A 212 -9.17 -8.75 9.82
C SER A 212 -9.56 -9.12 11.26
N ASN A 213 -10.84 -8.97 11.63
CA ASN A 213 -11.32 -9.29 12.97
C ASN A 213 -11.23 -10.80 13.29
N GLU A 214 -11.50 -11.67 12.31
CA GLU A 214 -11.36 -13.12 12.48
C GLU A 214 -9.91 -13.51 12.76
N ALA A 215 -8.94 -12.76 12.23
CA ALA A 215 -7.52 -13.06 12.44
C ALA A 215 -7.06 -12.80 13.88
N ASN A 216 -7.63 -11.79 14.54
CA ASN A 216 -7.31 -11.43 15.92
C ASN A 216 -7.79 -12.48 16.95
N MET A 217 -8.65 -13.42 16.54
CA MET A 217 -9.17 -14.48 17.41
C MET A 217 -8.38 -15.80 17.26
N MET A 218 -7.38 -15.85 16.39
CA MET A 218 -6.56 -17.04 16.17
C MET A 218 -5.51 -17.22 17.27
N SER A 219 -5.11 -18.46 17.53
CA SER A 219 -3.89 -18.73 18.32
C SER A 219 -2.65 -18.23 17.56
N ASP A 220 -1.56 -17.91 18.26
CA ASP A 220 -0.33 -17.42 17.61
C ASP A 220 0.24 -18.42 16.58
N SER A 221 0.18 -19.72 16.87
CA SER A 221 0.60 -20.77 15.92
C SER A 221 -0.31 -20.84 14.68
N ASP A 222 -1.63 -20.71 14.85
CA ASP A 222 -2.56 -20.68 13.72
C ASP A 222 -2.41 -19.41 12.89
N PHE A 223 -2.24 -18.27 13.56
CA PHE A 223 -2.03 -16.98 12.94
C PHE A 223 -0.80 -17.03 12.01
N ILE A 224 0.36 -17.43 12.54
CA ILE A 224 1.60 -17.43 11.75
C ILE A 224 1.61 -18.55 10.71
N HIS A 225 0.95 -19.69 10.97
CA HIS A 225 0.71 -20.72 9.95
C HIS A 225 -0.06 -20.14 8.75
N CYS A 226 -1.16 -19.45 9.02
CA CYS A 226 -2.01 -18.85 8.00
C CYS A 226 -1.26 -17.77 7.21
N PHE A 227 -0.48 -16.93 7.89
CA PHE A 227 0.33 -15.91 7.22
C PHE A 227 1.43 -16.54 6.35
N ARG A 228 2.10 -17.59 6.83
CA ARG A 228 3.10 -18.34 6.05
C ARG A 228 2.49 -18.89 4.76
N ARG A 229 1.28 -19.47 4.86
CA ARG A 229 0.54 -20.01 3.69
C ARG A 229 0.23 -18.91 2.69
N ASP A 230 -0.29 -17.78 3.14
CA ASP A 230 -0.74 -16.71 2.25
C ASP A 230 0.44 -15.89 1.68
N SER A 231 1.53 -15.72 2.43
CA SER A 231 2.78 -15.13 1.92
C SER A 231 3.40 -15.97 0.79
N ASN A 232 3.34 -17.31 0.89
CA ASN A 232 3.74 -18.20 -0.20
C ASN A 232 2.84 -18.02 -1.45
N LYS A 233 1.51 -17.87 -1.25
CA LYS A 233 0.57 -17.59 -2.35
C LYS A 233 0.93 -16.27 -3.03
N VAL A 234 1.13 -15.19 -2.27
CA VAL A 234 1.52 -13.88 -2.81
C VAL A 234 2.81 -13.97 -3.63
N GLN A 235 3.87 -14.60 -3.07
CA GLN A 235 5.13 -14.76 -3.79
C GLN A 235 4.94 -15.55 -5.09
N SER A 236 4.16 -16.64 -5.05
CA SER A 236 3.88 -17.48 -6.21
C SER A 236 3.09 -16.73 -7.29
N TYR A 237 2.08 -15.97 -6.90
CA TYR A 237 1.28 -15.18 -7.85
C TYR A 237 2.11 -14.06 -8.49
N LEU A 238 2.96 -13.37 -7.73
CA LEU A 238 3.87 -12.36 -8.28
C LEU A 238 4.82 -12.95 -9.32
N LYS A 239 5.41 -14.12 -9.04
CA LYS A 239 6.24 -14.86 -10.01
C LYS A 239 5.43 -15.18 -11.26
N ILE A 240 4.26 -15.82 -11.11
CA ILE A 240 3.39 -16.18 -12.24
C ILE A 240 3.01 -14.96 -13.08
N LEU A 241 2.68 -13.84 -12.43
CA LEU A 241 2.29 -12.60 -13.10
C LEU A 241 3.46 -12.04 -13.92
N LYS A 242 4.67 -11.96 -13.36
CA LYS A 242 5.89 -11.56 -14.08
C LYS A 242 6.09 -12.42 -15.33
N CYS A 243 6.03 -13.74 -15.20
CA CYS A 243 6.26 -14.68 -16.29
C CYS A 243 5.27 -14.53 -17.44
N ARG A 244 4.02 -14.16 -17.15
CA ARG A 244 3.00 -13.95 -18.19
C ARG A 244 3.07 -12.60 -18.88
N ILE A 245 3.75 -11.64 -18.27
CA ILE A 245 3.98 -10.31 -18.86
C ILE A 245 5.29 -10.32 -19.63
N MET A 246 6.27 -11.10 -19.18
CA MET A 246 7.64 -11.11 -19.71
C MET A 246 8.15 -12.54 -19.96
N PRO A 247 7.66 -13.25 -21.00
CA PRO A 247 8.04 -14.64 -21.27
C PRO A 247 9.53 -14.81 -21.62
N GLU A 248 10.12 -13.79 -22.25
CA GLU A 248 11.53 -13.75 -22.70
C GLU A 248 12.53 -13.71 -21.52
N ASN A 249 12.09 -13.24 -20.35
CA ASN A 249 12.91 -13.18 -19.15
C ASN A 249 12.71 -14.50 -18.38
N SER A 250 13.45 -15.53 -18.80
CA SER A 250 13.45 -16.91 -18.28
C SER A 250 12.79 -17.05 -16.89
N CYS A 251 11.56 -17.53 -16.97
CA CYS A 251 10.72 -18.03 -15.88
C CYS A 251 10.56 -19.55 -16.07
#